data_AF-A0AAJ2KVT5-F1
#
_entry.id   AF-A0AAJ2KVT5-F1
#
_cell.length_a   1.000
_cell.length_b   1.000
_cell.length_c   1.000
_cell.angle_alpha   90.00
_cell.angle_beta   90.00
_cell.angle_gamma   90.00
#
_symmetry.space_group_name_H-M   'P 1'
#
loop_
_entity.id
_entity.type
_entity.pdbx_description
1 polymer ?
#
loop_
_entity_poly.entity_id
_entity_poly.type
_entity_poly.pdbx_seq_one_letter_code
_entity_poly.pdbx_strand_id
1 'polypeptide(L)'
;MTKVFEATYEGRQIRVENSWLNGEKLYVDGKLQDQNLGLALRSTLQGQLKAANGEIKTIKVTLGGTVKIQCKIFVDHRLVYPEEQK
;
A
#
# COMPACT_ATOMS: atom_id res chain seq x y z
N MET A 1 -13.13 -12.57 3.11
CA MET A 1 -11.73 -12.91 2.75
C MET A 1 -10.92 -11.62 2.76
N THR A 2 -9.76 -11.64 3.41
CA THR A 2 -8.84 -10.49 3.46
C THR A 2 -7.61 -10.83 2.63
N LYS A 3 -7.20 -9.93 1.75
CA LYS A 3 -5.92 -9.99 1.04
C LYS A 3 -4.96 -9.00 1.67
N VAL A 4 -3.73 -9.44 1.84
CA VAL A 4 -2.65 -8.65 2.41
C VAL A 4 -1.53 -8.58 1.38
N PHE A 5 -1.01 -7.37 1.17
CA PHE A 5 0.13 -7.09 0.32
C PHE A 5 1.18 -6.40 1.18
N GLU A 6 2.42 -6.87 1.11
CA GLU A 6 3.52 -6.36 1.94
C GLU A 6 4.70 -6.00 1.06
N ALA A 7 5.37 -4.92 1.43
CA ALA A 7 6.62 -4.49 0.84
C ALA A 7 7.53 -3.95 1.94
N THR A 8 8.83 -4.08 1.74
CA THR A 8 9.83 -3.45 2.61
C THR A 8 10.56 -2.38 1.80
N TYR A 9 10.63 -1.17 2.33
CA TYR A 9 11.37 -0.08 1.71
C TYR A 9 12.26 0.58 2.75
N GLU A 10 13.57 0.61 2.50
CA GLU A 10 14.58 1.15 3.43
C GLU A 10 14.44 0.58 4.86
N GLY A 11 14.14 -0.72 4.97
CA GLY A 11 13.97 -1.41 6.25
C GLY A 11 12.63 -1.13 6.96
N ARG A 12 11.74 -0.32 6.38
CA ARG A 12 10.40 -0.04 6.92
C ARG A 12 9.34 -0.92 6.26
N GLN A 13 8.38 -1.37 7.06
CA GLN A 13 7.31 -2.23 6.56
C GLN A 13 6.16 -1.39 6.03
N ILE A 14 5.73 -1.67 4.80
CA ILE A 14 4.51 -1.14 4.20
C ILE A 14 3.55 -2.32 4.02
N ARG A 15 2.37 -2.23 4.66
CA ARG A 15 1.34 -3.26 4.59
C ARG A 15 0.03 -2.68 4.09
N VAL A 16 -0.52 -3.31 3.06
CA VAL A 16 -1.82 -2.96 2.50
C VAL A 16 -2.79 -4.12 2.73
N GLU A 17 -3.92 -3.82 3.32
CA GLU A 17 -5.02 -4.77 3.48
C GLU A 17 -6.16 -4.40 2.54
N ASN A 18 -6.76 -5.41 1.89
CA ASN A 18 -8.00 -5.29 1.16
C ASN A 18 -8.97 -6.34 1.70
N SER A 19 -10.08 -5.87 2.27
CA SER A 19 -11.10 -6.72 2.88
C SER A 19 -12.49 -6.29 2.43
N TRP A 20 -13.37 -7.27 2.25
CA TRP A 20 -14.71 -6.98 1.71
C TRP A 20 -15.58 -6.13 2.66
N LEU A 21 -15.43 -6.34 3.99
CA LEU A 21 -16.23 -5.65 5.02
C LEU A 21 -15.54 -4.42 5.61
N ASN A 22 -14.22 -4.47 5.82
CA ASN A 22 -13.48 -3.39 6.50
C ASN A 22 -12.79 -2.44 5.51
N GLY A 23 -13.07 -2.62 4.22
CA GLY A 23 -12.47 -1.88 3.12
C GLY A 23 -10.97 -2.10 3.04
N GLU A 24 -10.25 -1.03 2.76
CA GLU A 24 -8.85 -1.05 2.37
C GLU A 24 -8.05 -0.19 3.31
N LYS A 25 -6.88 -0.66 3.74
CA LYS A 25 -6.08 0.03 4.75
C LYS A 25 -4.61 0.02 4.37
N LEU A 26 -3.94 1.14 4.63
CA LEU A 26 -2.50 1.30 4.51
C LEU A 26 -1.89 1.45 5.90
N TYR A 27 -0.91 0.59 6.19
CA TYR A 27 -0.11 0.61 7.40
C TYR A 27 1.36 0.82 7.07
N VAL A 28 2.04 1.65 7.88
CA VAL A 28 3.50 1.79 7.87
C VAL A 28 4.02 1.49 9.27
N ASP A 29 4.87 0.48 9.37
CA ASP A 29 5.38 -0.06 10.65
C ASP A 29 4.25 -0.30 11.67
N GLY A 30 3.18 -0.95 11.20
CA GLY A 30 1.99 -1.28 12.00
C GLY A 30 1.05 -0.10 12.31
N LYS A 31 1.38 1.14 11.92
CA LYS A 31 0.52 2.31 12.15
C LYS A 31 -0.37 2.58 10.93
N LEU A 32 -1.68 2.67 11.15
CA LEU A 32 -2.65 3.03 10.13
C LEU A 32 -2.39 4.46 9.65
N GLN A 33 -2.27 4.65 8.34
CA GLN A 33 -2.06 5.96 7.73
C GLN A 33 -3.23 6.41 6.87
N ASP A 34 -3.92 5.46 6.22
CA ASP A 34 -5.08 5.78 5.37
C ASP A 34 -6.02 4.57 5.23
N GLN A 35 -7.29 4.85 4.95
CA GLN A 35 -8.34 3.86 4.82
C GLN A 35 -9.44 4.32 3.87
N ASN A 36 -9.88 3.42 2.99
CA ASN A 36 -11.16 3.52 2.30
C ASN A 36 -12.17 2.57 2.94
N LEU A 37 -13.42 2.99 3.03
CA LEU A 37 -14.53 2.19 3.56
C LEU A 37 -15.33 1.55 2.42
N GLY A 38 -15.82 0.33 2.66
CA GLY A 38 -16.66 -0.39 1.71
C GLY A 38 -15.88 -0.99 0.54
N LEU A 39 -16.59 -1.21 -0.57
CA LEU A 39 -16.06 -1.91 -1.75
C LEU A 39 -15.89 -0.94 -2.91
N ALA A 40 -14.67 -0.86 -3.42
CA ALA A 40 -14.35 -0.12 -4.63
C ALA A 40 -13.74 -1.05 -5.68
N LEU A 41 -14.11 -0.87 -6.95
CA LEU A 41 -13.48 -1.57 -8.08
C LEU A 41 -12.04 -1.08 -8.32
N ARG A 42 -11.80 0.19 -7.97
CA ARG A 42 -10.49 0.85 -8.01
C ARG A 42 -10.44 1.84 -6.85
N SER A 43 -9.29 1.91 -6.20
CA SER A 43 -9.07 2.86 -5.12
C SER A 43 -7.61 3.24 -4.98
N THR A 44 -7.38 4.27 -4.19
CA THR A 44 -6.06 4.74 -3.84
C THR A 44 -5.96 4.93 -2.33
N LEU A 45 -4.78 4.65 -1.77
CA LEU A 45 -4.42 5.01 -0.40
C LEU A 45 -3.13 5.84 -0.44
N GLN A 46 -2.98 6.76 0.49
CA GLN A 46 -1.83 7.66 0.59
C GLN A 46 -1.19 7.56 1.96
N GLY A 47 0.13 7.66 2.01
CA GLY A 47 0.86 7.60 3.26
C GLY A 47 2.21 8.26 3.14
N GLN A 48 2.98 8.19 4.21
CA GLN A 48 4.33 8.69 4.29
C GLN A 48 5.19 7.76 5.13
N LEU A 49 6.45 7.56 4.74
CA LEU A 49 7.43 6.90 5.58
C LEU A 49 8.60 7.86 5.85
N LYS A 50 9.15 7.78 7.06
CA LYS A 50 10.34 8.54 7.44
C LYS A 50 11.57 7.66 7.25
N ALA A 51 12.40 7.98 6.27
CA ALA A 51 13.65 7.30 6.01
C ALA A 51 14.64 7.46 7.17
N ALA A 52 15.68 6.61 7.21
CA ALA A 52 16.68 6.64 8.28
C ALA A 52 17.46 7.97 8.34
N ASN A 53 17.64 8.63 7.19
CA ASN A 53 18.26 9.95 7.07
C ASN A 53 17.34 11.11 7.54
N GLY A 54 16.11 10.80 7.97
CA GLY A 54 15.11 11.79 8.40
C GLY A 54 14.22 12.34 7.28
N GLU A 55 14.49 12.00 6.02
CA GLU A 55 13.68 12.38 4.86
C GLU A 55 12.28 11.75 4.94
N ILE A 56 11.26 12.51 4.54
CA ILE A 56 9.89 12.02 4.46
C ILE A 56 9.61 11.65 3.00
N LYS A 57 9.28 10.39 2.76
CA LYS A 57 8.94 9.86 1.45
C LYS A 57 7.46 9.60 1.36
N THR A 58 6.87 9.89 0.20
CA THR A 58 5.43 9.75 -0.01
C THR A 58 5.10 8.37 -0.53
N ILE A 59 4.09 7.73 0.06
CA ILE A 59 3.55 6.45 -0.38
C ILE A 59 2.25 6.71 -1.13
N LYS A 60 2.12 6.10 -2.31
CA LYS A 60 0.85 5.96 -3.02
C LYS A 60 0.59 4.49 -3.25
N VAL A 61 -0.60 4.04 -2.89
CA VAL A 61 -1.09 2.70 -3.22
C VAL A 61 -2.21 2.83 -4.23
N THR A 62 -2.24 1.94 -5.21
CA THR A 62 -3.39 1.76 -6.10
C THR A 62 -3.87 0.32 -6.02
N LEU A 63 -5.16 0.14 -5.71
CA LEU A 63 -5.84 -1.15 -5.69
C LEU A 63 -6.85 -1.20 -6.84
N GLY A 64 -6.94 -2.34 -7.51
CA GLY A 64 -7.95 -2.55 -8.56
C GLY A 64 -7.58 -3.71 -9.48
N GLY A 65 -8.41 -3.98 -10.47
CA GLY A 65 -8.15 -5.03 -11.47
C GLY A 65 -9.46 -5.65 -11.95
N THR A 66 -9.46 -6.20 -13.16
CA THR A 66 -10.66 -6.75 -13.81
C THR A 66 -10.87 -8.24 -13.52
N VAL A 67 -9.78 -9.02 -13.44
CA VAL A 67 -9.82 -10.48 -13.22
C VAL A 67 -9.41 -10.85 -11.80
N LYS A 68 -8.37 -10.19 -11.27
CA LYS A 68 -7.88 -10.34 -9.90
C LYS A 68 -7.56 -8.97 -9.33
N ILE A 69 -7.77 -8.78 -8.04
CA ILE A 69 -7.29 -7.58 -7.36
C ILE A 69 -5.77 -7.52 -7.46
N GLN A 70 -5.27 -6.40 -7.96
CA GLN A 70 -3.87 -6.04 -8.02
C GLN A 70 -3.64 -4.92 -7.00
N CYS A 71 -2.46 -4.95 -6.39
CA CYS A 71 -1.97 -3.87 -5.55
C CYS A 71 -0.68 -3.37 -6.18
N LYS A 72 -0.56 -2.05 -6.32
CA LYS A 72 0.71 -1.40 -6.64
C LYS A 72 1.05 -0.43 -5.53
N ILE A 73 2.27 -0.50 -5.04
CA ILE A 73 2.79 0.42 -4.02
C ILE A 73 3.88 1.22 -4.69
N PHE A 74 3.81 2.54 -4.54
CA PHE A 74 4.80 3.49 -5.01
C PHE A 74 5.37 4.27 -3.84
N VAL A 75 6.69 4.45 -3.82
CA VAL A 75 7.39 5.37 -2.91
C VAL A 75 8.10 6.41 -3.75
N ASP A 76 7.82 7.70 -3.50
CA ASP A 76 8.30 8.84 -4.29
C ASP A 76 8.17 8.59 -5.81
N HIS A 77 6.98 8.15 -6.21
CA HIS A 77 6.62 7.83 -7.61
C HIS A 77 7.38 6.64 -8.24
N ARG A 78 8.16 5.87 -7.48
CA ARG A 78 8.80 4.62 -7.94
C ARG A 78 8.00 3.41 -7.50
N LEU A 79 7.74 2.48 -8.41
CA LEU A 79 7.06 1.22 -8.09
C LEU A 79 7.97 0.37 -7.18
N VAL A 80 7.45 -0.03 -6.02
CA VAL A 80 8.15 -0.91 -5.06
C VAL A 80 7.44 -2.24 -4.86
N TYR A 81 6.16 -2.32 -5.24
CA TYR A 81 5.39 -3.56 -5.25
C TYR A 81 4.41 -3.60 -6.43
N PRO A 82 4.26 -4.73 -7.13
CA PRO A 82 5.09 -5.93 -6.99
C PRO A 82 6.54 -5.64 -7.42
N GLU A 83 7.52 -6.31 -6.81
CA GLU A 83 8.91 -6.22 -7.27
C GLU A 83 8.95 -6.62 -8.76
N GLU A 84 9.59 -5.81 -9.61
CA GLU A 84 9.90 -6.24 -10.96
C GLU A 84 10.77 -7.50 -10.86
N GLN A 85 10.28 -8.62 -11.39
CA GLN A 85 11.08 -9.82 -11.57
C GLN A 85 12.26 -9.44 -12.48
N LYS A 86 13.46 -9.31 -11.90
CA LYS A 86 14.71 -9.23 -12.65
C LYS A 86 15.08 -10.59 -13.22
#